data_AF-A0A955HPD8-F1
#
_entry.id   AF-A0A955HPD8-F1
#
_cell.length_a   1.000
_cell.length_b   1.000
_cell.length_c   1.000
_cell.angle_alpha   90.00
_cell.angle_beta   90.00
_cell.angle_gamma   90.00
#
_symmetry.space_group_name_H-M   'P 1'
#
loop_
_entity.id
_entity.type
_entity.pdbx_description
1 polymer ?
#
loop_
_entity_poly.entity_id
_entity_poly.type
_entity_poly.pdbx_seq_one_letter_code
_entity_poly.pdbx_strand_id
1 'polypeptide(L)'
;MNTASCKIKFHAQDNVPVEGRAAWLERFGVPPEFVEVDVFATFQALESIKELTPNGSVGENFISGTYYGGVSLSSQARRNVLRWIKNEFVKTGKISSPIDITDLIAESVKEHEEEKERFKRENMEREERHAKDVLENKERELAAEEEKESWIQEHGSARLKRMYEEEIECEAVYQDERLAIELPGWYWYTNVPGKVLEPRNVPEEAFAVLDEARKILPEAELKYYVETGEEDDDDLGVRVYVAYFNGFLGRSVVFGVPRIN
;
A
#
# COMPACT_ATOMS: atom_id res chain seq x y z
N MET A 1 17.49 -5.24 -19.63
CA MET A 1 17.31 -4.57 -18.32
C MET A 1 16.68 -3.21 -18.61
N ASN A 2 15.37 -3.08 -18.35
CA ASN A 2 14.62 -1.83 -18.51
C ASN A 2 14.77 -1.00 -17.23
N THR A 3 15.45 0.15 -17.31
CA THR A 3 15.39 1.17 -16.25
C THR A 3 14.21 2.08 -16.55
N ALA A 4 13.15 1.96 -15.76
CA ALA A 4 12.01 2.87 -15.79
C ALA A 4 12.43 4.26 -15.29
N SER A 5 12.38 5.27 -16.16
CA SER A 5 12.51 6.68 -15.81
C SER A 5 11.14 7.20 -15.41
N CYS A 6 10.93 7.44 -14.11
CA CYS A 6 9.74 8.11 -13.62
C CYS A 6 9.89 9.62 -13.85
N LYS A 7 9.17 10.19 -14.82
CA LYS A 7 9.10 11.64 -15.04
C LYS A 7 7.89 12.20 -14.32
N ILE A 8 8.11 12.77 -13.14
CA ILE A 8 7.08 13.56 -12.43
C ILE A 8 7.11 14.97 -13.02
N LYS A 9 6.04 15.38 -13.73
CA LYS A 9 5.86 16.74 -14.21
C LYS A 9 5.13 17.57 -13.15
N PHE A 10 5.76 18.62 -12.65
CA PHE A 10 5.07 19.68 -11.92
C PHE A 10 4.83 20.88 -12.83
N HIS A 11 3.60 21.36 -12.85
CA HIS A 11 3.23 22.61 -13.52
C HIS A 11 3.78 23.80 -12.72
N ALA A 12 4.77 24.49 -13.28
CA ALA A 12 5.21 25.78 -12.77
C ALA A 12 4.14 26.83 -13.11
N GLN A 13 3.73 27.65 -12.13
CA GLN A 13 2.96 28.85 -12.40
C GLN A 13 3.81 29.81 -13.22
N ASP A 14 3.27 30.20 -14.38
CA ASP A 14 3.84 31.14 -15.33
C ASP A 14 3.96 32.54 -14.70
N ASN A 15 5.18 33.06 -14.56
CA ASN A 15 5.57 34.49 -14.70
C ASN A 15 6.92 34.83 -14.04
N VAL A 16 8.00 34.15 -14.42
CA VAL A 16 9.37 34.68 -14.16
C VAL A 16 10.21 34.55 -15.42
N PRO A 17 10.92 35.61 -15.88
CA PRO A 17 11.72 35.54 -17.11
C PRO A 17 12.85 34.52 -17.00
N VAL A 18 12.90 33.59 -17.96
CA VAL A 18 13.91 32.51 -18.05
C VAL A 18 15.33 33.07 -18.20
N GLU A 19 15.47 34.29 -18.71
CA GLU A 19 16.75 34.93 -19.05
C GLU A 19 17.61 35.26 -17.82
N GLY A 20 17.03 35.41 -16.62
CA GLY A 20 17.79 35.60 -15.38
C GLY A 20 18.35 34.31 -14.77
N ARG A 21 17.80 33.14 -15.14
CA ARG A 21 18.11 31.86 -14.52
C ARG A 21 19.46 31.30 -14.97
N ALA A 22 19.79 31.42 -16.25
CA ALA A 22 21.02 30.90 -16.84
C ALA A 22 22.26 31.68 -16.40
N ALA A 23 22.20 33.02 -16.43
CA ALA A 23 23.30 33.89 -16.03
C ALA A 23 23.67 33.74 -14.54
N TRP A 24 22.71 33.36 -13.69
CA TRP A 24 22.95 33.08 -12.28
C TRP A 24 23.62 31.72 -12.06
N LEU A 25 23.13 30.65 -12.71
CA LEU A 25 23.71 29.31 -12.60
C LEU A 25 25.18 29.29 -13.04
N GLU A 26 25.49 30.03 -14.11
CA GLU A 26 26.85 30.21 -14.61
C GLU A 26 27.74 30.97 -13.63
N ARG A 27 27.21 32.00 -12.95
CA ARG A 27 27.94 32.77 -11.92
C ARG A 27 28.31 31.95 -10.68
N PHE A 28 27.54 30.91 -10.36
CA PHE A 28 27.76 30.06 -9.19
C PHE A 28 28.30 28.65 -9.52
N GLY A 29 28.62 28.39 -10.79
CA GLY A 29 29.23 27.12 -11.24
C GLY A 29 28.34 25.90 -11.05
N VAL A 30 27.02 26.08 -11.01
CA VAL A 30 26.06 24.97 -10.88
C VAL A 30 25.70 24.47 -12.28
N PRO A 31 26.02 23.22 -12.64
CA PRO A 31 25.68 22.69 -13.96
C PRO A 31 24.15 22.68 -14.13
N PRO A 32 23.63 23.09 -15.30
CA PRO A 32 22.19 23.28 -15.52
C PRO A 32 21.39 21.97 -15.34
N GLU A 33 22.03 20.80 -15.47
CA GLU A 33 21.41 19.50 -15.21
C GLU A 33 21.06 19.19 -13.74
N PHE A 34 21.52 19.97 -12.75
CA PHE A 34 21.26 19.73 -11.32
C PHE A 34 20.06 20.50 -10.74
N VAL A 35 19.24 21.15 -11.58
CA VAL A 35 18.11 21.98 -11.13
C VAL A 35 16.80 21.20 -11.16
N GLU A 36 16.59 20.32 -10.17
CA GLU A 36 15.25 19.87 -9.80
C GLU A 36 14.75 20.69 -8.60
N VAL A 37 13.91 21.69 -8.92
CA VAL A 37 12.84 22.36 -8.12
C VAL A 37 13.18 22.97 -6.74
N ASP A 38 14.09 22.40 -5.95
CA ASP A 38 14.27 22.72 -4.52
C ASP A 38 14.99 24.06 -4.27
N VAL A 39 15.83 24.50 -5.22
CA VAL A 39 16.60 25.76 -5.10
C VAL A 39 15.73 27.00 -5.32
N PHE A 40 14.66 26.89 -6.11
CA PHE A 40 13.85 28.05 -6.52
C PHE A 40 12.85 28.49 -5.43
N ALA A 41 12.25 27.55 -4.69
CA ALA A 41 11.41 27.85 -3.53
C ALA A 41 12.23 28.52 -2.41
N THR A 42 13.46 28.07 -2.22
CA THR A 42 14.42 28.68 -1.28
C THR A 42 14.76 30.12 -1.69
N PHE A 43 14.81 30.41 -3.00
CA PHE A 43 15.14 31.74 -3.51
C PHE A 43 13.96 32.73 -3.44
N GLN A 44 12.73 32.29 -3.72
CA GLN A 44 11.53 33.14 -3.50
C GLN A 44 11.38 33.52 -2.02
N ALA A 45 11.63 32.58 -1.11
CA ALA A 45 11.68 32.88 0.32
C ALA A 45 12.77 33.92 0.65
N LEU A 46 13.94 33.86 0.01
CA LEU A 46 15.04 34.81 0.21
C LEU A 46 14.83 36.19 -0.44
N GLU A 47 14.14 36.28 -1.58
CA GLU A 47 13.79 37.56 -2.20
C GLU A 47 12.66 38.28 -1.45
N SER A 48 11.64 37.56 -0.97
CA SER A 48 10.61 38.15 -0.10
C SER A 48 11.20 38.72 1.20
N ILE A 49 12.31 38.16 1.70
CA ILE A 49 13.05 38.71 2.86
C ILE A 49 13.77 40.03 2.53
N LYS A 50 14.25 40.22 1.29
CA LYS A 50 14.91 41.47 0.88
C LYS A 50 13.94 42.64 0.73
N GLU A 51 12.70 42.36 0.32
CA GLU A 51 11.68 43.39 0.14
C GLU A 51 11.05 43.85 1.48
N LEU A 52 11.06 42.99 2.51
CA LEU A 52 10.39 43.28 3.78
C LEU A 52 11.17 44.19 4.74
N THR A 53 12.46 44.47 4.52
CA THR A 53 13.21 45.39 5.39
C THR A 53 14.31 46.17 4.66
N PRO A 54 14.03 47.39 4.17
CA PRO A 54 15.09 48.31 3.75
C PRO A 54 15.93 48.80 4.95
N ASN A 55 15.35 48.88 6.16
CA ASN A 55 15.99 49.44 7.36
C ASN A 55 15.63 48.75 8.71
N GLY A 56 15.09 47.54 8.71
CA GLY A 56 14.65 46.86 9.94
C GLY A 56 15.53 45.67 10.31
N SER A 57 15.94 45.58 11.57
CA SER A 57 16.56 44.39 12.17
C SER A 57 15.68 43.15 11.94
N VAL A 58 16.26 42.07 11.42
CA VAL A 58 15.59 40.76 11.35
C VAL A 58 15.45 40.24 12.78
N GLY A 59 14.21 40.25 13.31
CA GLY A 59 13.93 39.71 14.63
C GLY A 59 14.22 38.21 14.69
N GLU A 60 14.73 37.74 15.83
CA GLU A 60 15.14 36.34 16.11
C GLU A 60 14.07 35.28 15.80
N ASN A 61 12.81 35.68 15.64
CA ASN A 61 11.68 34.80 15.32
C ASN A 61 11.66 34.24 13.89
N PHE A 62 12.56 34.67 12.99
CA PHE A 62 12.56 34.19 11.60
C PHE A 62 13.31 32.86 11.41
N ILE A 63 14.22 32.51 12.31
CA ILE A 63 15.04 31.28 12.22
C ILE A 63 14.31 30.07 12.85
N SER A 64 13.32 30.29 13.73
CA SER A 64 12.67 29.21 14.49
C SER A 64 11.43 28.59 13.84
N GLY A 65 11.14 28.86 12.56
CA GLY A 65 10.15 28.10 11.82
C GLY A 65 9.31 28.93 10.88
N THR A 66 9.57 28.81 9.59
CA THR A 66 8.61 29.21 8.55
C THR A 66 8.42 28.06 7.57
N TYR A 67 7.35 27.33 7.84
CA TYR A 67 6.55 26.63 6.83
C TYR A 67 6.10 27.66 5.78
N TYR A 68 6.74 27.67 4.62
CA TYR A 68 6.16 28.25 3.40
C TYR A 68 6.18 27.17 2.31
N GLY A 69 5.00 26.60 2.02
CA GLY A 69 4.78 25.72 0.86
C GLY A 69 4.93 24.21 1.06
N GLY A 70 5.15 23.70 2.28
CA GLY A 70 5.17 22.24 2.55
C GLY A 70 6.34 21.47 1.93
N VAL A 71 7.30 22.15 1.29
CA VAL A 71 8.51 21.52 0.75
C VAL A 71 9.56 21.46 1.87
N SER A 72 9.75 20.27 2.42
CA SER A 72 10.85 20.00 3.35
C SER A 72 12.16 19.97 2.57
N LEU A 73 12.96 21.04 2.64
CA LEU A 73 14.35 21.03 2.17
C LEU A 73 15.09 19.83 2.80
N SER A 74 15.78 19.04 1.97
CA SER A 74 16.66 17.99 2.48
C SER A 74 17.70 18.55 3.47
N SER A 75 18.15 17.74 4.43
CA SER A 75 19.17 18.15 5.41
C SER A 75 20.48 18.62 4.75
N GLN A 76 20.74 18.18 3.51
CA GLN A 76 21.86 18.66 2.70
C GLN A 76 21.60 20.06 2.12
N ALA A 77 20.41 20.30 1.57
CA ALA A 77 20.01 21.60 1.02
C ALA A 77 19.98 22.69 2.12
N ARG A 78 19.42 22.40 3.30
CA ARG A 78 19.45 23.32 4.45
C ARG A 78 20.87 23.70 4.84
N ARG A 79 21.80 22.73 4.92
CA ARG A 79 23.21 23.00 5.24
C ARG A 79 23.89 23.89 4.21
N ASN A 80 23.61 23.69 2.92
CA ASN A 80 24.16 24.52 1.84
C ASN A 80 23.64 25.97 1.91
N VAL A 81 22.35 26.15 2.23
CA VAL A 81 21.72 27.47 2.38
C VAL A 81 22.28 28.20 3.60
N LEU A 82 22.36 27.55 4.76
CA LEU A 82 22.94 28.14 5.98
C LEU A 82 24.41 28.52 5.78
N ARG A 83 25.19 27.71 5.07
CA ARG A 83 26.59 28.02 4.71
C ARG A 83 26.68 29.24 3.80
N TRP A 84 25.80 29.36 2.82
CA TRP A 84 25.72 30.53 1.94
C TRP A 84 25.35 31.80 2.70
N ILE A 85 24.32 31.74 3.56
CA ILE A 85 23.90 32.85 4.44
C ILE A 85 25.09 33.30 5.31
N LYS A 86 25.79 32.36 5.95
CA LYS A 86 26.98 32.67 6.77
C LYS A 86 28.05 33.41 5.96
N ASN A 87 28.36 32.94 4.75
CA ASN A 87 29.38 33.56 3.91
C ASN A 87 29.00 34.97 3.44
N GLU A 88 27.72 35.23 3.13
CA GLU A 88 27.29 36.57 2.67
C GLU A 88 27.10 37.58 3.82
N PHE A 89 26.63 37.14 4.99
CA PHE A 89 26.51 38.04 6.14
C PHE A 89 27.87 38.41 6.76
N VAL A 90 28.87 37.51 6.71
CA VAL A 90 30.25 37.83 7.12
C VAL A 90 30.88 38.86 6.18
N LYS A 91 30.67 38.75 4.86
CA LYS A 91 31.22 39.71 3.88
C LYS A 91 30.65 41.13 4.03
N THR A 92 29.41 41.25 4.48
CA THR A 92 28.69 42.54 4.52
C THR A 92 28.83 43.29 5.85
N GLY A 93 29.44 42.67 6.88
CA GLY A 93 29.72 43.33 8.17
C GLY A 93 28.49 43.75 8.98
N LYS A 94 27.31 43.21 8.65
CA LYS A 94 25.99 43.69 9.14
C LYS A 94 25.46 42.99 10.39
N ILE A 95 26.20 42.08 11.02
CA ILE A 95 25.77 41.43 12.27
C ILE A 95 26.79 41.77 13.37
N SER A 96 26.34 42.41 14.44
CA SER A 96 27.19 42.89 15.54
C SER A 96 27.46 41.85 16.64
N SER A 97 26.83 40.69 16.60
CA SER A 97 27.25 39.54 17.40
C SER A 97 27.26 38.28 16.52
N PRO A 98 28.29 37.43 16.62
CA PRO A 98 28.22 36.10 16.07
C PRO A 98 27.10 35.38 16.80
N ILE A 99 25.90 35.30 16.22
CA ILE A 99 24.97 34.24 16.59
C ILE A 99 25.78 32.96 16.42
N ASP A 100 25.90 32.17 17.48
CA ASP A 100 26.81 31.03 17.53
C ASP A 100 26.24 29.90 16.66
N ILE A 101 26.36 30.06 15.34
CA ILE A 101 25.89 29.14 14.31
C ILE A 101 26.49 27.74 14.52
N THR A 102 27.58 27.63 15.30
CA THR A 102 28.19 26.35 15.65
C THR A 102 27.26 25.47 16.49
N ASP A 103 26.48 26.06 17.41
CA ASP A 103 25.51 25.33 18.23
C ASP A 103 24.34 24.80 17.38
N LEU A 104 23.82 25.62 16.46
CA LEU A 104 22.75 25.22 15.54
C LEU A 104 23.21 24.10 14.58
N ILE A 105 24.47 24.13 14.14
CA ILE A 105 25.04 23.05 13.32
C ILE A 105 25.22 21.78 14.16
N ALA A 106 25.68 21.89 15.41
CA ALA A 106 25.85 20.76 16.30
C ALA A 106 24.51 20.07 16.62
N GLU A 107 23.46 20.84 16.89
CA GLU A 107 22.10 20.33 17.11
C GLU A 107 21.56 19.62 15.86
N SER A 108 21.70 20.23 14.67
CA SER A 108 21.24 19.62 13.42
C SER A 108 22.00 18.33 13.06
N VAL A 109 23.30 18.25 13.38
CA VAL A 109 24.09 17.01 13.20
C VAL A 109 23.58 15.93 14.15
N LYS A 110 23.35 16.27 15.43
CA LYS A 110 22.82 15.35 16.44
C LYS A 110 21.44 14.81 16.05
N GLU A 111 20.51 15.68 15.63
CA GLU A 111 19.18 15.26 15.15
C GLU A 111 19.27 14.30 13.95
N HIS A 112 20.19 14.58 13.01
CA HIS A 112 20.37 13.74 11.83
C HIS A 112 21.00 12.37 12.16
N GLU A 113 21.89 12.31 13.16
CA GLU A 113 22.42 11.06 13.68
C GLU A 113 21.33 10.24 14.40
N GLU A 114 20.53 10.89 15.24
CA GLU A 114 19.39 10.25 15.90
C GLU A 114 18.35 9.74 14.90
N GLU A 115 18.09 10.49 13.83
CA GLU A 115 17.21 10.06 12.74
C GLU A 115 17.77 8.87 11.97
N LYS A 116 19.09 8.85 11.69
CA LYS A 116 19.73 7.69 11.07
C LYS A 116 19.64 6.45 11.94
N GLU A 117 19.86 6.57 13.25
CA GLU A 117 19.76 5.45 14.17
C GLU A 117 18.31 4.98 14.36
N ARG A 118 17.33 5.90 14.35
CA ARG A 118 15.90 5.56 14.29
C ARG A 118 15.58 4.79 13.02
N PHE A 119 16.00 5.29 11.86
CA PHE A 119 15.75 4.65 10.57
C PHE A 119 16.40 3.26 10.48
N LYS A 120 17.63 3.09 10.96
CA LYS A 120 18.29 1.78 11.03
C LYS A 120 17.49 0.81 11.91
N ARG A 121 17.03 1.24 13.09
CA ARG A 121 16.21 0.41 13.99
C ARG A 121 14.89 0.00 13.34
N GLU A 122 14.17 0.93 12.73
CA GLU A 122 12.91 0.64 12.03
C GLU A 122 13.10 -0.32 10.85
N ASN A 123 14.21 -0.19 10.11
CA ASN A 123 14.50 -1.09 9.00
C ASN A 123 14.86 -2.50 9.50
N MET A 124 15.68 -2.62 10.55
CA MET A 124 15.97 -3.91 11.19
C MET A 124 14.69 -4.57 11.72
N GLU A 125 13.81 -3.83 12.39
CA GLU A 125 12.53 -4.35 12.88
C GLU A 125 11.60 -4.79 11.73
N ARG A 126 11.60 -4.08 10.60
CA ARG A 126 10.86 -4.48 9.41
C ARG A 126 11.42 -5.76 8.80
N GLU A 127 12.74 -5.88 8.69
CA GLU A 127 13.41 -7.08 8.19
C GLU A 127 13.15 -8.29 9.09
N GLU A 128 13.19 -8.10 10.42
CA GLU A 128 12.89 -9.15 11.39
C GLU A 128 11.43 -9.62 11.30
N ARG A 129 10.46 -8.69 11.21
CA ARG A 129 9.05 -9.03 11.00
C ARG A 129 8.84 -9.82 9.70
N HIS A 130 9.42 -9.36 8.60
CA HIS A 130 9.31 -10.04 7.32
C HIS A 130 9.94 -11.43 7.37
N ALA A 131 11.10 -11.59 8.00
CA ALA A 131 11.74 -12.89 8.17
C ALA A 131 10.86 -13.86 8.99
N LYS A 132 10.22 -13.36 10.05
CA LYS A 132 9.28 -14.14 10.85
C LYS A 132 8.05 -14.58 10.04
N ASP A 133 7.43 -13.66 9.30
CA ASP A 133 6.24 -13.96 8.48
C ASP A 133 6.55 -15.00 7.39
N VAL A 134 7.74 -14.93 6.79
CA VAL A 134 8.19 -15.92 5.79
C VAL A 134 8.38 -17.31 6.40
N LEU A 135 8.98 -17.40 7.60
CA LEU A 135 9.14 -18.67 8.30
C LEU A 135 7.79 -19.27 8.68
N GLU A 136 6.91 -18.47 9.25
CA GLU A 136 5.56 -18.91 9.66
C GLU A 136 4.72 -19.37 8.46
N ASN A 137 4.79 -18.66 7.33
CA ASN A 137 4.10 -19.09 6.10
C ASN A 137 4.66 -20.41 5.57
N LYS A 138 5.98 -20.61 5.61
CA LYS A 138 6.60 -21.85 5.17
C LYS A 138 6.19 -23.04 6.05
N GLU A 139 6.11 -22.84 7.37
CA GLU A 139 5.63 -23.87 8.30
C GLU A 139 4.17 -24.24 8.03
N ARG A 140 3.31 -23.24 7.74
CA ARG A 140 1.91 -23.48 7.35
C ARG A 140 1.79 -24.23 6.02
N GLU A 141 2.61 -23.89 5.02
CA GLU A 141 2.62 -24.58 3.72
C GLU A 141 3.03 -26.05 3.86
N LEU A 142 4.05 -26.34 4.67
CA LEU A 142 4.47 -27.73 4.92
C LEU A 142 3.38 -28.53 5.64
N ALA A 143 2.77 -27.95 6.68
CA ALA A 143 1.68 -28.61 7.39
C ALA A 143 0.46 -28.87 6.49
N ALA A 144 0.13 -27.92 5.60
CA ALA A 144 -0.96 -28.08 4.64
C ALA A 144 -0.68 -29.18 3.61
N GLU A 145 0.57 -29.33 3.16
CA GLU A 145 0.94 -30.38 2.20
C GLU A 145 0.94 -31.77 2.86
N GLU A 146 1.39 -31.89 4.11
CA GLU A 146 1.29 -33.14 4.89
C GLU A 146 -0.17 -33.56 5.14
N GLU A 147 -1.05 -32.60 5.47
CA GLU A 147 -2.48 -32.86 5.60
C GLU A 147 -3.09 -33.31 4.27
N LYS A 148 -2.76 -32.63 3.18
CA LYS A 148 -3.23 -32.96 1.83
C LYS A 148 -2.75 -34.35 1.41
N GLU A 149 -1.48 -34.69 1.61
CA GLU A 149 -0.96 -36.03 1.32
C GLU A 149 -1.73 -37.10 2.08
N SER A 150 -1.86 -36.92 3.40
CA SER A 150 -2.58 -37.86 4.28
C SER A 150 -4.03 -38.05 3.82
N TRP A 151 -4.71 -36.95 3.48
CA TRP A 151 -6.07 -36.97 2.98
C TRP A 151 -6.20 -37.69 1.63
N ILE A 152 -5.29 -37.40 0.69
CA ILE A 152 -5.27 -38.06 -0.63
C ILE A 152 -5.08 -39.57 -0.46
N GLN A 153 -4.21 -40.01 0.46
CA GLN A 153 -3.99 -41.43 0.71
C GLN A 153 -5.23 -42.11 1.32
N GLU A 154 -5.91 -41.46 2.26
CA GLU A 154 -7.07 -42.04 2.94
C GLU A 154 -8.35 -42.02 2.08
N HIS A 155 -8.65 -40.88 1.47
CA HIS A 155 -9.95 -40.63 0.83
C HIS A 155 -9.88 -40.39 -0.68
N GLY A 156 -8.70 -40.05 -1.21
CA GLY A 156 -8.54 -39.70 -2.62
C GLY A 156 -8.91 -40.83 -3.58
N SER A 157 -9.51 -40.46 -4.70
CA SER A 157 -9.82 -41.39 -5.78
C SER A 157 -8.54 -42.00 -6.37
N ALA A 158 -8.67 -43.12 -7.08
CA ALA A 158 -7.55 -43.73 -7.78
C ALA A 158 -6.92 -42.77 -8.82
N ARG A 159 -7.71 -41.86 -9.39
CA ARG A 159 -7.21 -40.82 -10.30
C ARG A 159 -6.38 -39.79 -9.55
N LEU A 160 -6.90 -39.26 -8.44
CA LEU A 160 -6.22 -38.24 -7.65
C LEU A 160 -4.90 -38.77 -7.06
N LYS A 161 -4.92 -39.98 -6.50
CA LYS A 161 -3.71 -40.66 -6.01
C LYS A 161 -2.64 -40.76 -7.09
N ARG A 162 -3.01 -41.20 -8.29
CA ARG A 162 -2.08 -41.28 -9.41
C ARG A 162 -1.56 -39.92 -9.87
N MET A 163 -2.41 -38.88 -9.90
CA MET A 163 -1.95 -37.53 -10.23
C MET A 163 -0.93 -37.02 -9.22
N TYR A 164 -1.17 -37.29 -7.92
CA TYR A 164 -0.25 -36.92 -6.85
C TYR A 164 1.08 -37.67 -6.94
N GLU A 165 1.05 -39.00 -7.14
CA GLU A 165 2.26 -39.84 -7.33
C GLU A 165 3.12 -39.42 -8.52
N GLU A 166 2.50 -38.93 -9.60
CA GLU A 166 3.18 -38.49 -10.82
C GLU A 166 3.54 -36.98 -10.79
N GLU A 167 3.39 -36.31 -9.64
CA GLU A 167 3.64 -34.87 -9.44
C GLU A 167 2.87 -33.96 -10.43
N ILE A 168 1.69 -34.41 -10.87
CA ILE A 168 0.80 -33.64 -11.74
C ILE A 168 -0.03 -32.68 -10.88
N GLU A 169 -0.18 -31.42 -11.32
CA GLU A 169 -1.03 -30.42 -10.67
C GLU A 169 -2.44 -30.98 -10.41
N CYS A 170 -2.74 -31.25 -9.13
CA CYS A 170 -3.96 -31.95 -8.71
C CYS A 170 -4.81 -31.15 -7.71
N GLU A 171 -4.45 -29.89 -7.45
CA GLU A 171 -5.09 -29.05 -6.42
C GLU A 171 -6.60 -28.90 -6.62
N ALA A 172 -7.04 -28.63 -7.85
CA ALA A 172 -8.47 -28.51 -8.16
C ALA A 172 -9.24 -29.82 -7.93
N VAL A 173 -8.66 -30.95 -8.35
CA VAL A 173 -9.29 -32.28 -8.18
C VAL A 173 -9.34 -32.67 -6.70
N TYR A 174 -8.27 -32.41 -5.96
CA TYR A 174 -8.21 -32.60 -4.50
C TYR A 174 -9.32 -31.80 -3.79
N GLN A 175 -9.44 -30.52 -4.11
CA GLN A 175 -10.46 -29.65 -3.55
C GLN A 175 -11.87 -30.16 -3.88
N ASP A 176 -12.15 -30.50 -5.14
CA ASP A 176 -13.45 -31.02 -5.57
C ASP A 176 -13.82 -32.34 -4.87
N GLU A 177 -12.88 -33.29 -4.81
CA GLU A 177 -13.10 -34.57 -4.13
C GLU A 177 -13.31 -34.39 -2.62
N ARG A 178 -12.52 -33.51 -1.98
CA ARG A 178 -12.66 -33.21 -0.56
C ARG A 178 -13.96 -32.52 -0.22
N LEU A 179 -14.39 -31.57 -1.06
CA LEU A 179 -15.69 -30.92 -0.95
C LEU A 179 -16.83 -31.95 -1.04
N ALA A 180 -16.77 -32.83 -2.03
CA ALA A 180 -17.83 -33.83 -2.26
C ALA A 180 -17.97 -34.83 -1.11
N ILE A 181 -16.87 -35.18 -0.43
CA ILE A 181 -16.85 -36.13 0.69
C ILE A 181 -17.22 -35.45 2.01
N GLU A 182 -16.57 -34.33 2.35
CA GLU A 182 -16.75 -33.68 3.65
C GLU A 182 -18.01 -32.83 3.73
N LEU A 183 -18.43 -32.24 2.60
CA LEU A 183 -19.54 -31.31 2.51
C LEU A 183 -20.51 -31.72 1.38
N PRO A 184 -21.21 -32.87 1.50
CA PRO A 184 -22.11 -33.34 0.46
C PRO A 184 -23.22 -32.32 0.17
N GLY A 185 -23.40 -31.98 -1.12
CA GLY A 185 -24.38 -30.99 -1.58
C GLY A 185 -23.90 -29.55 -1.58
N TRP A 186 -22.66 -29.29 -1.15
CA TRP A 186 -22.02 -27.99 -1.26
C TRP A 186 -21.28 -27.85 -2.60
N TYR A 187 -21.14 -26.60 -3.05
CA TYR A 187 -20.53 -26.23 -4.32
C TYR A 187 -19.57 -25.06 -4.12
N TRP A 188 -18.55 -24.94 -4.98
CA TRP A 188 -17.70 -23.76 -4.99
C TRP A 188 -18.48 -22.52 -5.39
N TYR A 189 -18.33 -21.44 -4.63
CA TYR A 189 -18.97 -20.16 -4.92
C TYR A 189 -18.62 -19.64 -6.33
N THR A 190 -17.41 -19.87 -6.81
CA THR A 190 -16.96 -19.48 -8.16
C THR A 190 -17.77 -20.11 -9.28
N ASN A 191 -18.48 -21.19 -9.00
CA ASN A 191 -19.31 -21.91 -9.97
C ASN A 191 -20.77 -21.43 -9.94
N VAL A 192 -21.13 -20.53 -9.03
CA VAL A 192 -22.46 -19.92 -8.96
C VAL A 192 -22.47 -18.60 -9.71
N PRO A 193 -23.41 -18.40 -10.66
CA PRO A 193 -23.50 -17.15 -11.38
C PRO A 193 -23.94 -16.01 -10.46
N GLY A 194 -23.37 -14.82 -10.70
CA GLY A 194 -23.77 -13.59 -10.03
C GLY A 194 -22.97 -13.25 -8.76
N LYS A 195 -23.44 -12.24 -8.05
CA LYS A 195 -22.87 -11.79 -6.77
C LYS A 195 -23.81 -12.16 -5.64
N VAL A 196 -23.23 -12.71 -4.58
CA VAL A 196 -23.95 -12.97 -3.34
C VAL A 196 -24.18 -11.66 -2.59
N LEU A 197 -25.41 -11.46 -2.12
CA LEU A 197 -25.89 -10.25 -1.46
C LEU A 197 -26.55 -10.59 -0.10
N GLU A 198 -26.59 -9.59 0.78
CA GLU A 198 -27.21 -9.70 2.11
C GLU A 198 -28.73 -9.80 2.01
N PRO A 199 -29.35 -10.86 2.56
CA PRO A 199 -30.74 -11.17 2.33
C PRO A 199 -31.71 -10.10 2.86
N ARG A 200 -32.80 -9.85 2.11
CA ARG A 200 -33.88 -8.92 2.48
C ARG A 200 -35.24 -9.58 2.29
N ASN A 201 -36.08 -9.58 3.33
CA ASN A 201 -37.39 -10.24 3.34
C ASN A 201 -37.27 -11.74 2.99
N VAL A 202 -36.52 -12.47 3.81
CA VAL A 202 -36.23 -13.90 3.64
C VAL A 202 -37.52 -14.72 3.73
N PRO A 203 -37.82 -15.59 2.74
CA PRO A 203 -38.96 -16.50 2.81
C PRO A 203 -38.67 -17.69 3.75
N GLU A 204 -39.71 -18.37 4.25
CA GLU A 204 -39.57 -19.45 5.23
C GLU A 204 -38.74 -20.63 4.68
N GLU A 205 -38.87 -20.91 3.39
CA GLU A 205 -38.14 -21.96 2.69
C GLU A 205 -36.62 -21.73 2.69
N ALA A 206 -36.18 -20.47 2.71
CA ALA A 206 -34.75 -20.14 2.77
C ALA A 206 -34.14 -20.46 4.14
N PHE A 207 -34.92 -20.39 5.22
CA PHE A 207 -34.47 -20.85 6.54
C PHE A 207 -34.30 -22.37 6.57
N ALA A 208 -35.16 -23.13 5.88
CA ALA A 208 -34.99 -24.57 5.77
C ALA A 208 -33.67 -24.97 5.08
N VAL A 209 -33.24 -24.21 4.05
CA VAL A 209 -31.93 -24.40 3.39
C VAL A 209 -30.78 -24.14 4.38
N LEU A 210 -30.88 -23.06 5.15
CA LEU A 210 -29.88 -22.72 6.16
C LEU A 210 -29.78 -23.76 7.28
N ASP A 211 -30.92 -24.22 7.79
CA ASP A 211 -30.99 -25.21 8.85
C ASP A 211 -30.41 -26.55 8.40
N GLU A 212 -30.65 -26.96 7.15
CA GLU A 212 -30.02 -28.15 6.56
C GLU A 212 -28.50 -27.98 6.46
N ALA A 213 -28.03 -26.85 5.95
CA ALA A 213 -26.61 -26.54 5.83
C ALA A 213 -25.90 -26.56 7.20
N ARG A 214 -26.57 -26.02 8.24
CA ARG A 214 -26.04 -25.95 9.61
C ARG A 214 -25.93 -27.28 10.33
N LYS A 215 -26.53 -28.36 9.81
CA LYS A 215 -26.27 -29.72 10.31
C LYS A 215 -24.82 -30.14 10.07
N ILE A 216 -24.17 -29.59 9.04
CA ILE A 216 -22.78 -29.89 8.68
C ILE A 216 -21.87 -28.72 9.06
N LEU A 217 -22.25 -27.49 8.70
CA LEU A 217 -21.48 -26.26 8.96
C LEU A 217 -22.31 -25.27 9.80
N PRO A 218 -22.23 -25.32 11.15
CA PRO A 218 -23.01 -24.46 12.03
C PRO A 218 -22.82 -22.95 11.79
N GLU A 219 -21.66 -22.56 11.27
CA GLU A 219 -21.29 -21.17 10.96
C GLU A 219 -21.83 -20.69 9.60
N ALA A 220 -22.57 -21.53 8.86
CA ALA A 220 -23.16 -21.12 7.60
C ALA A 220 -24.07 -19.89 7.76
N GLU A 221 -23.98 -18.98 6.80
CA GLU A 221 -24.76 -17.75 6.71
C GLU A 221 -25.76 -17.85 5.57
N LEU A 222 -26.94 -17.25 5.72
CA LEU A 222 -27.89 -17.15 4.62
C LEU A 222 -27.54 -15.96 3.73
N LYS A 223 -27.49 -16.19 2.43
CA LYS A 223 -27.35 -15.14 1.43
C LYS A 223 -28.28 -15.39 0.24
N TYR A 224 -28.32 -14.46 -0.72
CA TYR A 224 -28.99 -14.70 -1.99
C TYR A 224 -28.14 -14.22 -3.17
N TYR A 225 -28.34 -14.82 -4.33
CA TYR A 225 -27.88 -14.26 -5.60
C TYR A 225 -29.08 -13.98 -6.51
N VAL A 226 -28.88 -13.11 -7.48
CA VAL A 226 -29.88 -12.79 -8.51
C VAL A 226 -29.49 -13.56 -9.75
N GLU A 227 -30.31 -14.53 -10.13
CA GLU A 227 -30.18 -15.19 -11.42
C GLU A 227 -30.70 -14.20 -12.47
N THR A 228 -29.77 -13.53 -13.15
CA THR A 228 -30.10 -12.68 -14.29
C THR A 228 -30.48 -13.58 -15.45
N GLY A 229 -31.77 -13.61 -15.81
CA GLY A 229 -32.17 -14.06 -17.14
C GLY A 229 -31.49 -13.19 -18.19
N GLU A 230 -31.23 -13.76 -19.37
CA GLU A 230 -30.57 -13.05 -20.47
C GLU A 230 -31.30 -11.72 -20.80
N GLU A 231 -30.62 -10.61 -20.53
CA GLU A 231 -30.71 -9.25 -21.12
C GLU A 231 -32.05 -8.72 -21.68
N ASP A 232 -33.17 -8.87 -20.96
CA ASP A 232 -34.30 -7.94 -21.14
C ASP A 232 -34.35 -6.97 -19.95
N ASP A 233 -34.05 -5.70 -20.23
CA ASP A 233 -33.71 -4.60 -19.30
C ASP A 233 -34.73 -4.28 -18.17
N ASP A 234 -35.87 -4.98 -18.11
CA ASP A 234 -36.94 -4.73 -17.14
C ASP A 234 -37.23 -5.93 -16.21
N ASP A 235 -36.59 -7.08 -16.40
CA ASP A 235 -36.90 -8.27 -15.61
C ASP A 235 -36.18 -8.30 -14.26
N LEU A 236 -36.97 -8.19 -13.20
CA LEU A 236 -36.55 -8.39 -11.82
C LEU A 236 -36.07 -9.85 -11.67
N GLY A 237 -34.76 -10.08 -11.80
CA GLY A 237 -34.16 -11.41 -11.71
C GLY A 237 -34.62 -12.21 -10.48
N VAL A 238 -34.71 -13.52 -10.64
CA VAL A 238 -35.18 -14.42 -9.58
C VAL A 238 -34.13 -14.45 -8.48
N ARG A 239 -34.56 -14.19 -7.24
CA ARG A 239 -33.69 -14.30 -6.07
C ARG A 239 -33.63 -15.75 -5.63
N VAL A 240 -32.44 -16.33 -5.66
CA VAL A 240 -32.18 -17.67 -5.15
C VAL A 240 -31.42 -17.54 -3.84
N TYR A 241 -32.03 -18.03 -2.76
CA TYR A 241 -31.42 -18.04 -1.43
C TYR A 241 -30.56 -19.29 -1.26
N VAL A 242 -29.36 -19.11 -0.73
CA VAL A 242 -28.36 -20.16 -0.52
C VAL A 242 -27.74 -20.02 0.86
N ALA A 243 -27.29 -21.14 1.43
CA ALA A 243 -26.38 -21.07 2.57
C ALA A 243 -24.96 -20.89 2.04
N TYR A 244 -24.19 -20.02 2.69
CA TYR A 244 -22.85 -19.60 2.31
C TYR A 244 -21.90 -19.84 3.48
N PHE A 245 -20.70 -20.33 3.18
CA PHE A 245 -19.64 -20.49 4.17
C PHE A 245 -18.30 -20.07 3.55
N ASN A 246 -17.52 -19.29 4.31
CA ASN A 246 -16.20 -18.82 3.89
C ASN A 246 -15.14 -19.42 4.81
N GLY A 247 -14.33 -20.34 4.29
CA GLY A 247 -13.25 -20.96 5.07
C GLY A 247 -12.92 -22.39 4.69
N PHE A 248 -13.76 -23.08 3.90
CA PHE A 248 -13.47 -24.45 3.47
C PHE A 248 -12.26 -24.45 2.53
N LEU A 249 -11.13 -24.97 3.01
CA LEU A 249 -9.82 -24.91 2.33
C LEU A 249 -9.45 -23.47 1.91
N GLY A 250 -9.80 -22.47 2.73
CA GLY A 250 -9.55 -21.05 2.43
C GLY A 250 -10.41 -20.47 1.31
N ARG A 251 -11.48 -21.16 0.90
CA ARG A 251 -12.41 -20.74 -0.16
C ARG A 251 -13.86 -20.68 0.33
N SER A 252 -14.68 -20.03 -0.49
CA SER A 252 -16.11 -19.92 -0.26
C SER A 252 -16.88 -21.05 -0.93
N VAL A 253 -17.83 -21.63 -0.20
CA VAL A 253 -18.73 -22.69 -0.66
C VAL A 253 -20.18 -22.31 -0.39
N VAL A 254 -21.08 -22.86 -1.18
CA VAL A 254 -22.52 -22.59 -1.13
C VAL A 254 -23.35 -23.86 -1.20
N PHE A 255 -24.50 -23.86 -0.54
CA PHE A 255 -25.43 -24.98 -0.44
C PHE A 255 -26.84 -24.55 -0.86
N GLY A 256 -27.59 -25.47 -1.48
CA GLY A 256 -28.97 -25.23 -1.93
C GLY A 256 -29.09 -24.66 -3.35
N VAL A 257 -28.00 -24.67 -4.13
CA VAL A 257 -28.03 -24.24 -5.54
C VAL A 257 -28.75 -25.30 -6.39
N PRO A 258 -29.75 -24.93 -7.20
CA PRO A 258 -30.36 -25.88 -8.13
C PRO A 258 -29.32 -26.39 -9.13
N ARG A 259 -29.24 -27.71 -9.31
CA ARG A 259 -28.33 -28.32 -10.29
C ARG A 259 -28.77 -27.91 -11.68
N ILE A 260 -27.95 -27.10 -12.37
CA ILE A 260 -28.01 -26.96 -13.81
C ILE A 260 -27.44 -28.26 -14.37
N ASN A 261 -28.31 -29.25 -14.62
CA ASN A 261 -27.95 -30.49 -15.31
C ASN A 261 -27.85 -30.26 -16.81
#